data_AF-A0ABD1NQ09-F1
#
_entry.id   AF-A0ABD1NQ09-F1
#
_cell.length_a   1.000
_cell.length_b   1.000
_cell.length_c   1.000
_cell.angle_alpha   90.00
_cell.angle_beta   90.00
_cell.angle_gamma   90.00
#
_symmetry.space_group_name_H-M   'P 1'
#
loop_
_entity.id
_entity.type
_entity.pdbx_description
1 polymer ?
#
loop_
_entity_poly.entity_id
_entity_poly.type
_entity_poly.pdbx_seq_one_letter_code
_entity_poly.pdbx_strand_id
1 'polypeptide(L)'
;MGEVAQNLAWDAAATTISLDGISIEAMYRLNVGGQYISPTNDSEGLMRSWYDDTPYLFGASLGVANKADVPVSYKGLPEYTAPLDVYSTFRFMGPNANINKNFNLTLTFQVDPNFMYLVRLHWCDTEMTIFVPEHTAEHEPATL
;
A
#
# COMPACT_ATOMS: atom_id res chain seq x y z
N MET A 1 -30.50 -29.42 -11.90
CA MET A 1 -29.62 -29.35 -10.72
C MET A 1 -28.63 -28.25 -11.03
N GLY A 2 -28.94 -27.04 -10.61
CA GLY A 2 -28.12 -25.85 -10.85
C GLY A 2 -27.30 -25.50 -9.62
N GLU A 3 -26.63 -24.35 -9.75
CA GLU A 3 -25.92 -23.55 -8.71
C GLU A 3 -24.47 -23.95 -8.38
N VAL A 4 -23.51 -23.02 -8.23
CA VAL A 4 -23.46 -21.56 -8.44
C VAL A 4 -22.02 -21.22 -8.81
N ALA A 5 -21.79 -20.44 -9.87
CA ALA A 5 -20.58 -19.63 -9.96
C ALA A 5 -20.78 -18.44 -9.02
N GLN A 6 -20.01 -18.35 -7.93
CA GLN A 6 -20.05 -17.17 -7.08
C GLN A 6 -19.43 -16.01 -7.84
N ASN A 7 -20.29 -15.25 -8.52
CA ASN A 7 -20.02 -13.88 -8.90
C ASN A 7 -19.82 -13.10 -7.60
N LEU A 8 -18.58 -12.72 -7.28
CA LEU A 8 -18.32 -11.67 -6.31
C LEU A 8 -18.65 -10.33 -6.96
N ALA A 9 -19.95 -10.08 -7.19
CA ALA A 9 -20.46 -8.76 -7.46
C ALA A 9 -20.27 -7.94 -6.19
N TRP A 10 -19.51 -6.86 -6.25
CA TRP A 10 -19.43 -5.88 -5.19
C TRP A 10 -20.75 -5.10 -5.20
N ASP A 11 -21.79 -5.64 -4.58
CA ASP A 11 -23.11 -4.98 -4.43
C ASP A 11 -23.08 -3.88 -3.36
N ALA A 12 -21.94 -3.22 -3.17
CA ALA A 12 -21.92 -1.92 -2.50
C ALA A 12 -22.33 -0.90 -3.58
N ALA A 13 -23.53 -0.34 -3.47
CA ALA A 13 -23.90 0.83 -4.25
C ALA A 13 -22.84 1.92 -4.01
N ALA A 14 -21.92 2.09 -4.97
CA ALA A 14 -20.87 3.07 -4.88
C ALA A 14 -21.51 4.45 -4.95
N THR A 15 -21.57 5.14 -3.83
CA THR A 15 -22.07 6.52 -3.77
C THR A 15 -20.91 7.45 -4.11
N THR A 16 -21.01 8.15 -5.24
CA THR A 16 -20.05 9.20 -5.59
C THR A 16 -20.38 10.47 -4.82
N ILE A 17 -19.44 10.96 -4.03
CA ILE A 17 -19.53 12.25 -3.33
C ILE A 17 -18.63 13.24 -4.10
N SER A 18 -19.21 14.34 -4.58
CA SER A 18 -18.38 15.41 -5.17
C SER A 18 -17.58 16.11 -4.07
N LEU A 19 -16.32 16.39 -4.36
CA LEU A 19 -15.43 17.17 -3.48
C LEU A 19 -15.38 18.65 -3.87
N ASP A 20 -16.12 19.06 -4.92
CA ASP A 20 -16.13 20.43 -5.39
C ASP A 20 -16.74 21.36 -4.33
N GLY A 21 -16.01 22.43 -4.00
CA GLY A 21 -16.44 23.39 -2.97
C GLY A 21 -16.26 22.92 -1.52
N ILE A 22 -15.68 21.74 -1.29
CA ILE A 22 -15.32 21.26 0.05
C ILE A 22 -13.91 21.74 0.42
N SER A 23 -13.74 22.17 1.67
CA SER A 23 -12.42 22.44 2.26
C SER A 23 -11.93 21.19 3.01
N ILE A 24 -10.67 20.79 2.79
CA ILE A 24 -10.09 19.58 3.37
C ILE A 24 -8.87 19.97 4.21
N GLU A 25 -8.79 19.46 5.43
CA GLU A 25 -7.61 19.52 6.28
C GLU A 25 -6.79 18.24 6.13
N ALA A 26 -5.48 18.38 5.93
CA ALA A 26 -4.57 17.24 5.82
C ALA A 26 -4.20 16.72 7.21
N MET A 27 -4.81 15.62 7.65
CA MET A 27 -4.54 15.01 8.96
C MET A 27 -3.25 14.18 8.95
N TYR A 28 -3.14 13.24 8.02
CA TYR A 28 -2.00 12.32 7.91
C TYR A 28 -1.55 12.21 6.45
N ARG A 29 -0.24 12.16 6.24
CA ARG A 29 0.39 11.93 4.94
C ARG A 29 1.61 11.04 5.13
N LEU A 30 1.51 9.80 4.67
CA LEU A 30 2.49 8.77 4.95
C LEU A 30 3.20 8.27 3.68
N ASN A 31 4.49 8.01 3.81
CA ASN A 31 5.31 7.23 2.90
C ASN A 31 5.41 5.79 3.43
N VAL A 32 4.49 4.92 3.03
CA VAL A 32 4.31 3.59 3.62
C VAL A 32 5.49 2.67 3.28
N GLY A 33 6.14 2.14 4.31
CA GLY A 33 7.36 1.33 4.16
C GLY A 33 8.61 2.15 3.77
N GLY A 34 8.48 3.46 3.66
CA GLY A 34 9.54 4.38 3.27
C GLY A 34 10.01 5.29 4.40
N GLN A 35 10.94 6.17 4.08
CA GLN A 35 11.48 7.16 5.01
C GLN A 35 10.77 8.51 4.88
N TYR A 36 11.01 9.41 5.83
CA TYR A 36 10.51 10.78 5.77
C TYR A 36 10.96 11.50 4.48
N ILE A 37 10.02 12.18 3.82
CA ILE A 37 10.27 13.06 2.68
C ILE A 37 10.00 14.49 3.13
N SER A 38 11.04 15.32 3.06
CA SER A 38 10.95 16.74 3.41
C SER A 38 10.12 17.53 2.39
N PRO A 39 9.54 18.68 2.77
CA PRO A 39 8.84 19.57 1.85
C PRO A 39 9.63 19.91 0.58
N THR A 40 10.94 20.09 0.70
CA THR A 40 11.84 20.40 -0.42
C THR A 40 11.98 19.27 -1.44
N ASN A 41 11.68 18.03 -1.02
CA ASN A 41 11.79 16.83 -1.84
C ASN A 41 10.41 16.34 -2.30
N ASP A 42 9.36 17.12 -2.08
CA ASP A 42 8.01 16.83 -2.59
C ASP A 42 7.91 17.13 -4.10
N SER A 43 6.96 16.46 -4.76
CA SER A 43 6.71 16.62 -6.19
C SER A 43 6.20 18.03 -6.52
N GLU A 44 6.67 18.59 -7.65
CA GLU A 44 6.15 19.82 -8.25
C GLU A 44 6.10 21.03 -7.30
N GLY A 45 6.97 21.06 -6.28
CA GLY A 45 7.07 22.20 -5.36
C GLY A 45 5.87 22.41 -4.44
N LEU A 46 5.02 21.39 -4.25
CA LEU A 46 3.86 21.47 -3.35
C LEU A 46 4.23 21.53 -1.85
N MET A 47 5.50 21.33 -1.50
CA MET A 47 6.03 21.49 -0.14
C MET A 47 5.31 20.64 0.92
N ARG A 48 4.79 19.47 0.55
CA ARG A 48 4.16 18.54 1.49
C ARG A 48 5.21 17.68 2.18
N SER A 49 5.07 17.47 3.48
CA SER A 49 5.81 16.45 4.22
C SER A 49 5.15 15.08 4.10
N TRP A 50 5.94 14.03 3.90
CA TRP A 50 5.49 12.63 3.96
C TRP A 50 6.24 11.90 5.07
N TYR A 51 5.52 11.28 6.00
CA TYR A 51 6.10 10.66 7.19
C TYR A 51 6.18 9.14 7.08
N ASP A 52 7.14 8.52 7.78
CA ASP A 52 7.18 7.06 7.96
C ASP A 52 5.88 6.56 8.61
N ASP A 53 5.40 5.39 8.17
CA ASP A 53 4.16 4.78 8.62
C ASP A 53 4.29 4.00 9.93
N THR A 54 5.52 3.64 10.32
CA THR A 54 5.81 2.80 11.49
C THR A 54 5.11 3.24 12.79
N PRO A 55 5.04 4.54 13.14
CA PRO A 55 4.35 4.99 14.35
C PRO A 55 2.84 4.71 14.38
N TYR A 56 2.24 4.44 13.21
CA TYR A 56 0.80 4.23 13.04
C TYR A 56 0.43 2.74 12.97
N LEU A 57 1.42 1.84 12.96
CA LEU A 57 1.16 0.40 12.94
C LEU A 57 0.57 -0.07 14.28
N PHE A 58 -0.49 -0.84 14.19
CA PHE A 58 -1.19 -1.38 15.35
C PHE A 58 -0.86 -2.84 15.59
N GLY A 59 -0.59 -3.17 16.86
CA GLY A 59 -0.29 -4.53 17.32
C GLY A 59 1.15 -4.96 17.06
N ALA A 60 1.40 -6.27 17.20
CA ALA A 60 2.74 -6.85 17.04
C ALA A 60 3.09 -7.20 15.58
N SER A 61 2.08 -7.26 14.69
CA SER A 61 2.26 -7.67 13.31
C SER A 61 2.56 -6.47 12.40
N LEU A 62 3.82 -6.03 12.41
CA LEU A 62 4.29 -4.84 11.69
C LEU A 62 4.46 -5.04 10.17
N GLY A 63 4.29 -6.26 9.68
CA GLY A 63 4.62 -6.61 8.30
C GLY A 63 6.10 -6.40 7.96
N VAL A 64 6.38 -6.25 6.68
CA VAL A 64 7.72 -6.07 6.11
C VAL A 64 7.68 -4.82 5.23
N ALA A 65 8.53 -3.84 5.54
CA ALA A 65 8.81 -2.70 4.68
C ALA A 65 9.86 -3.08 3.63
N ASN A 66 9.65 -2.70 2.38
CA ASN A 66 10.58 -2.97 1.30
C ASN A 66 10.53 -1.89 0.22
N LYS A 67 11.50 -1.94 -0.71
CA LYS A 67 11.63 -1.04 -1.85
C LYS A 67 11.44 -1.84 -3.15
N ALA A 68 10.90 -1.19 -4.16
CA ALA A 68 10.85 -1.70 -5.52
C ALA A 68 12.27 -1.88 -6.09
N ASP A 69 12.49 -3.01 -6.76
CA ASP A 69 13.74 -3.32 -7.46
C ASP A 69 13.77 -2.78 -8.90
N VAL A 70 12.64 -2.22 -9.36
CA VAL A 70 12.46 -1.71 -10.73
C VAL A 70 12.20 -0.20 -10.72
N PRO A 71 12.54 0.52 -11.82
CA PRO A 71 12.24 1.94 -11.94
C PRO A 71 10.73 2.22 -11.91
N VAL A 72 10.32 3.20 -11.09
CA VAL A 72 8.94 3.65 -10.99
C VAL A 72 8.70 4.85 -11.91
N SER A 73 7.51 4.93 -12.51
CA SER A 73 7.11 6.06 -13.36
C SER A 73 5.61 6.32 -13.22
N TYR A 74 5.17 7.54 -13.51
CA TYR A 74 3.80 7.97 -13.26
C TYR A 74 2.74 7.37 -14.21
N LYS A 75 3.14 6.85 -15.38
CA LYS A 75 2.25 6.18 -16.36
C LYS A 75 0.94 6.95 -16.66
N GLY A 76 1.00 8.28 -16.72
CA GLY A 76 -0.15 9.15 -16.99
C GLY A 76 -0.80 9.77 -15.74
N LEU A 77 -0.36 9.38 -14.55
CA LEU A 77 -0.68 10.07 -13.31
C LEU A 77 0.02 11.45 -13.28
N PRO A 78 -0.65 12.53 -12.85
CA PRO A 78 0.02 13.82 -12.71
C PRO A 78 1.14 13.74 -11.67
N GLU A 79 2.32 14.29 -11.98
CA GLU A 79 3.51 14.15 -11.13
C GLU A 79 3.33 14.77 -9.74
N TYR A 80 2.54 15.84 -9.64
CA TYR A 80 2.19 16.48 -8.36
C TYR A 80 1.38 15.57 -7.41
N THR A 81 0.91 14.41 -7.87
CA THR A 81 0.09 13.51 -7.05
C THR A 81 0.83 13.06 -5.81
N ALA A 82 2.08 12.61 -5.96
CA ALA A 82 3.03 12.26 -4.90
C ALA A 82 4.42 12.10 -5.52
N PRO A 83 5.53 12.32 -4.79
CA PRO A 83 6.87 12.06 -5.31
C PRO A 83 7.07 10.56 -5.58
N LEU A 84 7.93 10.23 -6.56
CA LEU A 84 8.23 8.84 -6.94
C LEU A 84 8.69 7.97 -5.76
N ASP A 85 9.36 8.56 -4.77
CA ASP A 85 9.79 7.86 -3.56
C ASP A 85 8.62 7.19 -2.83
N VAL A 86 7.42 7.79 -2.82
CA VAL A 86 6.20 7.21 -2.23
C VAL A 86 5.76 5.94 -2.94
N TYR A 87 5.96 5.87 -4.26
CA TYR A 87 5.60 4.71 -5.06
C TYR A 87 6.72 3.66 -5.13
N SER A 88 7.94 4.03 -4.72
CA SER A 88 9.10 3.14 -4.74
C SER A 88 9.22 2.28 -3.48
N THR A 89 8.46 2.58 -2.42
CA THR A 89 8.48 1.83 -1.16
C THR A 89 7.08 1.33 -0.83
N PHE A 90 7.03 0.22 -0.11
CA PHE A 90 5.77 -0.40 0.29
C PHE A 90 5.93 -1.21 1.58
N ARG A 91 4.79 -1.50 2.21
CA ARG A 91 4.71 -2.44 3.32
C ARG A 91 3.72 -3.56 2.98
N PHE A 92 4.14 -4.79 3.22
CA PHE A 92 3.32 -5.98 2.98
C PHE A 92 3.40 -6.93 4.18
N MET A 93 2.58 -7.98 4.19
CA MET A 93 2.45 -8.86 5.36
C MET A 93 3.63 -9.83 5.55
N GLY A 94 4.49 -9.95 4.54
CA GLY A 94 5.60 -10.90 4.51
C GLY A 94 5.39 -12.01 3.48
N PRO A 95 6.39 -12.86 3.25
CA PRO A 95 6.39 -13.83 2.16
C PRO A 95 5.56 -15.09 2.45
N ASN A 96 5.22 -15.36 3.71
CA ASN A 96 4.55 -16.60 4.10
C ASN A 96 3.02 -16.45 4.06
N ALA A 97 2.41 -16.97 3.00
CA ALA A 97 0.95 -16.93 2.81
C ALA A 97 0.15 -17.61 3.94
N ASN A 98 0.69 -18.63 4.60
CA ASN A 98 -0.01 -19.28 5.71
C ASN A 98 -0.03 -18.40 6.96
N ILE A 99 1.03 -17.62 7.20
CA ILE A 99 1.06 -16.63 8.29
C ILE A 99 0.15 -15.45 7.95
N ASN A 100 0.20 -14.96 6.71
CA ASN A 100 -0.56 -13.78 6.27
C ASN A 100 -2.09 -13.95 6.43
N LYS A 101 -2.60 -15.19 6.33
CA LYS A 101 -4.04 -15.47 6.55
C LYS A 101 -4.50 -15.26 7.99
N ASN A 102 -3.57 -15.22 8.95
CA ASN A 102 -3.88 -15.26 10.38
C ASN A 102 -3.78 -13.89 11.08
N PHE A 103 -3.50 -12.81 10.34
CA PHE A 103 -3.49 -11.46 10.92
C PHE A 103 -3.88 -10.41 9.87
N ASN A 104 -4.17 -9.19 10.31
CA ASN A 104 -4.35 -8.03 9.43
C ASN A 104 -3.21 -7.04 9.64
N LEU A 105 -2.60 -6.55 8.57
CA LEU A 105 -1.71 -5.39 8.65
C LEU A 105 -2.58 -4.15 8.87
N THR A 106 -2.47 -3.55 10.06
CA THR A 106 -3.42 -2.53 10.52
C THR A 106 -2.69 -1.25 10.85
N LEU A 107 -3.16 -0.13 10.27
CA LEU A 107 -2.76 1.22 10.66
C LEU A 107 -3.89 1.87 11.46
N THR A 108 -3.55 2.55 12.56
CA THR A 108 -4.50 3.25 13.41
C THR A 108 -4.20 4.74 13.43
N PHE A 109 -5.25 5.54 13.26
CA PHE A 109 -5.18 6.99 13.23
C PHE A 109 -6.16 7.56 14.26
N GLN A 110 -5.71 8.52 15.05
CA GLN A 110 -6.59 9.30 15.91
C GLN A 110 -7.20 10.43 15.07
N VAL A 111 -8.51 10.55 15.07
CA VAL A 111 -9.23 11.54 14.27
C VAL A 111 -10.30 12.22 15.11
N ASP A 112 -10.73 13.41 14.69
CA ASP A 112 -11.78 14.14 15.36
C ASP A 112 -13.16 13.51 15.12
N PRO A 113 -14.01 13.38 16.14
CA PRO A 113 -15.35 12.89 15.94
C PRO A 113 -16.20 13.89 15.14
N ASN A 114 -17.24 13.39 14.47
CA ASN A 114 -18.26 14.17 13.75
C ASN A 114 -17.80 14.87 12.45
N PHE A 115 -16.68 14.45 11.86
CA PHE A 115 -16.25 14.86 10.53
C PHE A 115 -16.29 13.69 9.53
N MET A 116 -16.32 14.03 8.24
CA MET A 116 -16.10 13.07 7.15
C MET A 116 -14.62 13.04 6.79
N TYR A 117 -14.09 11.84 6.56
CA TYR A 117 -12.67 11.64 6.24
C TYR A 117 -12.50 11.08 4.83
N LEU A 118 -11.60 11.71 4.08
CA LEU A 118 -11.14 11.19 2.79
C LEU A 118 -9.85 10.41 3.00
N VAL A 119 -9.89 9.11 2.72
CA VAL A 119 -8.69 8.27 2.71
C VAL A 119 -8.25 8.08 1.27
N ARG A 120 -7.05 8.60 0.94
CA ARG A 120 -6.40 8.37 -0.36
C ARG A 120 -5.26 7.39 -0.17
N LEU A 121 -5.36 6.23 -0.81
CA LEU A 121 -4.34 5.21 -0.81
C LEU A 121 -3.57 5.27 -2.14
N HIS A 122 -2.25 5.13 -2.04
CA HIS A 122 -1.34 5.16 -3.16
C HIS A 122 -0.80 3.74 -3.38
N TRP A 123 -0.92 3.22 -4.60
CA TRP A 123 -0.38 1.92 -4.97
C TRP A 123 0.46 2.05 -6.24
N CYS A 124 1.50 1.23 -6.33
CA CYS A 124 2.27 1.00 -7.53
C CYS A 124 2.41 -0.52 -7.68
N ASP A 125 1.96 -1.06 -8.81
CA ASP A 125 2.17 -2.46 -9.12
C ASP A 125 3.55 -2.62 -9.75
N THR A 126 4.52 -2.96 -8.93
CA THR A 126 5.85 -3.38 -9.38
C THR A 126 5.86 -4.89 -9.46
N GLU A 127 6.52 -5.48 -10.45
CA GLU A 127 6.79 -6.93 -10.44
C GLU A 127 7.57 -7.27 -9.17
N MET A 128 6.85 -7.69 -8.13
CA MET A 128 7.43 -8.10 -6.87
C MET A 128 8.03 -9.48 -7.09
N THR A 129 9.32 -9.54 -7.42
CA THR A 129 10.10 -10.78 -7.28
C THR A 129 10.29 -11.05 -5.79
N ILE A 130 9.23 -11.56 -5.15
CA ILE A 130 9.33 -12.13 -3.81
C ILE A 130 10.27 -13.32 -3.96
N PHE A 131 11.46 -13.24 -3.36
CA PHE A 131 12.29 -14.41 -3.14
C PHE A 131 11.52 -15.36 -2.23
N VAL A 132 10.70 -16.24 -2.83
CA VAL A 132 10.41 -17.53 -2.25
C VAL A 132 11.76 -18.24 -2.33
N PRO A 133 12.45 -18.55 -1.21
CA PRO A 133 13.52 -19.53 -1.28
C PRO A 133 12.83 -20.78 -1.81
N GLU A 134 13.16 -21.13 -3.05
CA GLU A 134 12.69 -22.34 -3.67
C GLU A 134 12.97 -23.47 -2.66
N HIS A 135 11.92 -24.19 -2.29
CA HIS A 135 12.03 -25.42 -1.55
C HIS A 135 13.15 -26.21 -2.23
N THR A 136 14.21 -26.55 -1.49
CA THR A 136 15.31 -27.39 -1.98
C THR A 136 14.69 -28.60 -2.67
N ALA A 137 14.66 -28.59 -4.00
CA ALA A 137 14.30 -29.74 -4.79
C ALA A 137 15.40 -30.77 -4.51
N GLU A 138 15.03 -31.83 -3.79
CA GLU A 138 15.87 -32.99 -3.60
C GLU A 138 16.31 -33.48 -4.97
N HIS A 139 17.62 -33.55 -5.14
CA HIS A 139 18.28 -34.06 -6.32
C HIS A 139 18.02 -35.57 -6.37
N GLU A 140 17.01 -36.01 -7.12
CA GLU A 140 16.85 -37.42 -7.43
C GLU A 140 17.89 -37.80 -8.51
N PRO A 141 18.84 -38.71 -8.22
CA PRO A 141 19.86 -39.07 -9.20
C PRO A 141 19.22 -39.93 -10.29
N ALA A 142 19.47 -39.55 -11.55
CA ALA A 142 19.10 -40.37 -12.70
C ALA A 142 19.70 -41.78 -12.55
N THR A 143 18.84 -42.78 -12.42
CA THR A 143 19.21 -44.18 -12.54
C THR A 143 19.66 -44.51 -13.96
N LEU A 144 20.77 -45.25 -14.02
CA LEU A 144 21.52 -45.85 -15.14
C LEU A 144 20.79 -46.01 -16.49
#